data_AF-A0A7S0ZR12-F1
#
_entry.id   AF-A0A7S0ZR12-F1
#
_cell.length_a   1.000
_cell.length_b   1.000
_cell.length_c   1.000
_cell.angle_alpha   90.00
_cell.angle_beta   90.00
_cell.angle_gamma   90.00
#
_symmetry.space_group_name_H-M   'P 1'
#
loop_
_entity.id
_entity.type
_entity.pdbx_description
1 polymer ?
#
loop_
_entity_poly.entity_id
_entity_poly.type
_entity_poly.pdbx_seq_one_letter_code
_entity_poly.pdbx_strand_id
1 'polypeptide(L)'
;QGFTFVSRVLIMVTFQFWDDRRFRSYAAAEQQLLDNALSSPQRPNTVVMPGGRYIVRDFHQIEHGRAFQENSLTKFERRMRLEPPYCMPGSEPLVLPDFKFQYQQGKSWHDYTAEAHSELKLLLASAPLPKQAAIVADGHLYCLLHLDSLASGAPCMMQVNEKTGTARQVRALPICTAVPTSSLSNPGMPSMKVKKNGGSFSSASRPSAVPRNSPPLHARQAKFSINSGTFAPDAEAVLLAAWHQPLRQDRVTLPDGHVVEGFRELEEDGAHVVHQGNTMHVKLHLPMPTAGWISLPEQLDVDLPPLSVCGKSLSLAEVQNLASTDTAEMECIICRCELETIEESNCTSES
;
A
#
# COMPACT_ATOMS: atom_id res chain seq x y z
N GLN A 1 14.76 -8.87 -48.36
CA GLN A 1 14.53 -8.46 -46.95
C GLN A 1 13.41 -9.34 -46.42
N GLY A 2 13.74 -10.38 -45.66
CA GLY A 2 12.75 -11.33 -45.14
C GLY A 2 12.11 -10.76 -43.87
N PHE A 3 10.81 -10.49 -43.91
CA PHE A 3 10.02 -10.19 -42.71
C PHE A 3 9.76 -11.49 -41.96
N THR A 4 10.48 -11.71 -40.86
CA THR A 4 10.16 -12.77 -39.91
C THR A 4 8.86 -12.39 -39.22
N PHE A 5 7.76 -13.02 -39.59
CA PHE A 5 6.49 -12.96 -38.86
C PHE A 5 6.72 -13.65 -37.51
N VAL A 6 7.06 -12.86 -36.48
CA VAL A 6 7.05 -13.35 -35.10
C VAL A 6 5.58 -13.49 -34.74
N SER A 7 5.06 -14.72 -34.83
CA SER A 7 3.73 -15.06 -34.36
C SER A 7 3.67 -14.75 -32.86
N ARG A 8 3.13 -13.58 -32.51
CA ARG A 8 2.90 -13.16 -31.13
C ARG A 8 1.90 -14.15 -30.54
N VAL A 9 2.37 -15.08 -29.72
CA VAL A 9 1.49 -15.81 -28.80
C VAL A 9 0.91 -14.75 -27.87
N LEU A 10 -0.36 -14.42 -28.07
CA LEU A 10 -1.12 -13.55 -27.16
C LEU A 10 -1.30 -14.32 -25.87
N ILE A 11 -0.50 -14.00 -24.86
CA ILE A 11 -0.75 -14.46 -23.50
C ILE A 11 -1.84 -13.55 -22.97
N MET A 12 -3.03 -14.09 -22.78
CA MET A 12 -4.12 -13.38 -22.11
C MET A 12 -3.80 -13.34 -20.62
N VAL A 13 -3.60 -12.13 -20.09
CA VAL A 13 -3.48 -11.89 -18.66
C VAL A 13 -4.79 -11.28 -18.16
N THR A 14 -5.21 -11.64 -16.95
CA THR A 14 -6.37 -10.99 -16.33
C THR A 14 -5.90 -9.87 -15.44
N PHE A 15 -6.38 -8.65 -15.66
CA PHE A 15 -6.17 -7.55 -14.74
C PHE A 15 -7.22 -7.57 -13.63
N GLN A 16 -6.77 -7.33 -12.40
CA GLN A 16 -7.62 -7.27 -11.21
C GLN A 16 -7.34 -6.00 -10.40
N PHE A 17 -8.35 -5.51 -9.69
CA PHE A 17 -8.23 -4.42 -8.72
C PHE A 17 -8.82 -4.81 -7.37
N TRP A 18 -8.32 -4.18 -6.31
CA TRP A 18 -8.81 -4.37 -4.95
C TRP A 18 -10.11 -3.59 -4.71
N ASP A 19 -11.20 -4.28 -4.34
CA ASP A 19 -12.53 -3.70 -4.08
C ASP A 19 -12.83 -3.47 -2.59
N ASP A 20 -11.81 -3.37 -1.75
CA ASP A 20 -11.86 -3.32 -0.28
C ASP A 20 -12.12 -4.68 0.40
N ARG A 21 -12.43 -5.73 -0.35
CA ARG A 21 -12.69 -7.08 0.20
C ARG A 21 -11.91 -8.18 -0.50
N ARG A 22 -11.76 -8.08 -1.82
CA ARG A 22 -11.10 -9.07 -2.68
C ARG A 22 -10.58 -8.40 -3.94
N PHE A 23 -9.76 -9.15 -4.67
CA PHE A 23 -9.42 -8.78 -6.04
C PHE A 23 -10.59 -9.12 -6.97
N ARG A 24 -11.03 -8.14 -7.75
CA ARG A 24 -12.02 -8.32 -8.81
C ARG A 24 -11.40 -8.08 -10.17
N SER A 25 -11.77 -8.92 -11.12
CA SER A 25 -11.40 -8.73 -12.52
C SER A 25 -12.14 -7.54 -13.13
N TYR A 26 -11.46 -6.79 -13.99
CA TYR A 26 -12.08 -5.79 -14.86
C TYR A 26 -13.05 -6.44 -15.87
N ALA A 27 -14.01 -5.66 -16.38
CA ALA A 27 -14.91 -6.11 -17.44
C ALA A 27 -14.18 -6.22 -18.78
N ALA A 28 -14.78 -6.93 -19.74
CA ALA A 28 -14.11 -7.31 -21.00
C ALA A 28 -13.53 -6.11 -21.78
N ALA A 29 -14.25 -4.99 -21.86
CA ALA A 29 -13.77 -3.79 -22.57
C ALA A 29 -12.53 -3.17 -21.90
N GLU A 30 -12.48 -3.18 -20.57
CA GLU A 30 -11.36 -2.66 -19.78
C GLU A 30 -10.17 -3.61 -19.82
N GLN A 31 -10.42 -4.93 -19.76
CA GLN A 31 -9.37 -5.94 -19.97
C GLN A 31 -8.70 -5.75 -21.33
N GLN A 32 -9.49 -5.59 -22.39
CA GLN A 32 -8.97 -5.39 -23.75
C GLN A 32 -8.15 -4.08 -23.86
N LEU A 33 -8.61 -3.00 -23.23
CA LEU A 33 -7.87 -1.74 -23.17
C LEU A 33 -6.49 -1.92 -22.50
N LEU A 34 -6.47 -2.59 -21.35
CA LEU A 34 -5.25 -2.83 -20.57
C LEU A 34 -4.32 -3.81 -21.29
N ASP A 35 -4.84 -4.84 -21.94
CA ASP A 35 -4.08 -5.77 -22.77
C ASP A 35 -3.39 -5.06 -23.95
N ASN A 36 -4.13 -4.16 -24.62
CA ASN A 36 -3.57 -3.33 -25.69
C ASN A 36 -2.46 -2.42 -25.16
N ALA A 37 -2.65 -1.80 -24.00
CA ALA A 37 -1.64 -0.97 -23.35
C ALA A 37 -0.40 -1.78 -22.94
N LEU A 38 -0.59 -3.00 -22.43
CA LEU A 38 0.48 -3.91 -22.02
C LEU A 38 1.31 -4.40 -23.21
N SER A 39 0.65 -4.59 -24.35
CA SER A 39 1.24 -5.02 -25.62
C SER A 39 1.92 -3.90 -26.41
N SER A 40 1.83 -2.65 -25.94
CA SER A 40 2.49 -1.49 -26.53
C SER A 40 4.02 -1.63 -26.43
N PRO A 41 4.79 -1.34 -27.50
CA PRO A 41 6.25 -1.33 -27.46
C PRO A 41 6.81 -0.40 -26.37
N GLN A 42 6.12 0.72 -26.13
CA GLN A 42 6.38 1.63 -25.03
C GLN A 42 5.18 1.57 -24.10
N ARG A 43 5.30 0.81 -23.01
CA ARG A 43 4.22 0.70 -22.02
C ARG A 43 3.96 2.07 -21.40
N PRO A 44 2.72 2.54 -21.42
CA PRO A 44 2.41 3.84 -20.86
C PRO A 44 2.58 3.82 -19.35
N ASN A 45 2.96 4.96 -18.76
CA ASN A 45 2.94 5.11 -17.31
C ASN A 45 1.50 5.15 -16.79
N THR A 46 0.60 5.77 -17.55
CA THR A 46 -0.79 6.00 -17.17
C THR A 46 -1.74 5.49 -18.25
N VAL A 47 -2.81 4.80 -17.85
CA VAL A 47 -3.90 4.38 -18.75
C VAL A 47 -5.21 4.97 -18.24
N VAL A 48 -5.91 5.72 -19.09
CA VAL A 48 -7.22 6.29 -18.74
C VAL A 48 -8.29 5.24 -19.00
N MET A 49 -9.06 4.86 -17.98
CA MET A 49 -10.11 3.85 -18.10
C MET A 49 -11.32 4.43 -18.86
N PRO A 50 -12.18 3.57 -19.48
CA PRO A 50 -13.39 4.02 -20.14
C PRO A 50 -14.26 4.91 -19.23
N GLY A 51 -14.77 6.01 -19.77
CA GLY A 51 -15.56 6.99 -19.03
C GLY A 51 -14.75 7.99 -18.18
N GLY A 52 -13.41 7.91 -18.15
CA GLY A 52 -12.54 8.95 -17.57
C GLY A 52 -12.55 9.07 -16.03
N ARG A 53 -13.43 8.34 -15.34
CA ARG A 53 -13.56 8.35 -13.87
C ARG A 53 -12.37 7.73 -13.14
N TYR A 54 -11.65 6.83 -13.80
CA TYR A 54 -10.49 6.16 -13.23
C TYR A 54 -9.29 6.26 -14.16
N ILE A 55 -8.12 6.43 -13.57
CA ILE A 55 -6.83 6.33 -14.24
C ILE A 55 -6.01 5.23 -13.57
N VAL A 56 -5.31 4.43 -14.35
CA VAL A 56 -4.32 3.48 -13.84
C VAL A 56 -2.96 4.14 -13.90
N ARG A 57 -2.27 4.26 -12.77
CA ARG A 57 -0.92 4.82 -12.65
C ARG A 57 0.11 3.72 -12.49
N ASP A 58 1.37 4.03 -12.82
CA ASP A 58 2.51 3.13 -12.81
C ASP A 58 2.26 1.83 -13.60
N PHE A 59 1.47 1.92 -14.67
CA PHE A 59 1.04 0.77 -15.45
C PHE A 59 2.21 0.04 -16.11
N HIS A 60 3.27 0.76 -16.46
CA HIS A 60 4.52 0.18 -16.97
C HIS A 60 5.21 -0.79 -15.99
N GLN A 61 4.82 -0.81 -14.71
CA GLN A 61 5.32 -1.71 -13.66
C GLN A 61 4.23 -2.66 -13.12
N ILE A 62 3.16 -2.92 -13.89
CA ILE A 62 2.05 -3.79 -13.47
C ILE A 62 2.50 -5.22 -13.12
N GLU A 63 3.43 -5.80 -13.89
CA GLU A 63 3.99 -7.13 -13.62
C GLU A 63 4.88 -7.17 -12.38
N HIS A 64 5.25 -6.00 -11.84
CA HIS A 64 5.98 -5.89 -10.58
C HIS A 64 5.06 -5.56 -9.40
N GLY A 65 3.73 -5.50 -9.62
CA GLY A 65 2.72 -5.22 -8.59
C GLY A 65 2.71 -3.79 -8.10
N ARG A 66 3.23 -2.84 -8.89
CA ARG A 66 3.34 -1.42 -8.53
C ARG A 66 2.21 -0.54 -9.05
N ALA A 67 1.33 -1.07 -9.90
CA ALA A 67 0.28 -0.26 -10.48
C ALA A 67 -0.89 -0.07 -9.51
N PHE A 68 -1.58 1.07 -9.66
CA PHE A 68 -2.76 1.42 -8.88
C PHE A 68 -3.82 2.04 -9.78
N GLN A 69 -5.09 1.82 -9.46
CA GLN A 69 -6.21 2.56 -10.01
C GLN A 69 -6.51 3.74 -9.09
N GLU A 70 -6.41 4.96 -9.62
CA GLU A 70 -6.79 6.21 -8.95
C GLU A 70 -8.14 6.67 -9.49
N ASN A 71 -9.06 7.03 -8.60
CA ASN A 71 -10.26 7.78 -8.98
C ASN A 71 -9.89 9.23 -9.32
N SER A 72 -10.19 9.68 -10.53
CA SER A 72 -9.77 11.00 -11.02
C SER A 72 -10.30 12.16 -10.17
N LEU A 73 -11.45 11.99 -9.52
CA LEU A 73 -12.11 13.01 -8.70
C LEU A 73 -11.67 12.94 -7.23
N THR A 74 -11.80 11.77 -6.60
CA THR A 74 -11.57 11.63 -5.15
C THR A 74 -10.11 11.39 -4.80
N LYS A 75 -9.26 11.10 -5.79
CA LYS A 75 -7.87 10.68 -5.61
C LYS A 75 -7.72 9.42 -4.77
N PHE A 76 -8.80 8.67 -4.60
CA PHE A 76 -8.77 7.39 -3.91
C PHE A 76 -8.05 6.35 -4.77
N GLU A 77 -7.08 5.67 -4.17
CA GLU A 77 -6.24 4.68 -4.85
C GLU A 77 -6.65 3.25 -4.47
N ARG A 78 -6.60 2.36 -5.46
CA ARG A 78 -6.83 0.93 -5.32
C ARG A 78 -5.67 0.16 -5.92
N ARG A 79 -5.20 -0.86 -5.20
CA ARG A 79 -4.17 -1.78 -5.70
C ARG A 79 -4.66 -2.48 -6.96
N MET A 80 -3.82 -2.50 -7.98
CA MET A 80 -4.05 -3.23 -9.20
C MET A 80 -2.99 -4.33 -9.36
N ARG A 81 -3.37 -5.47 -9.93
CA ARG A 81 -2.45 -6.58 -10.20
C ARG A 81 -2.85 -7.37 -11.44
N LEU A 82 -1.91 -8.16 -11.95
CA LEU A 82 -2.22 -9.29 -12.82
C LEU A 82 -2.67 -10.47 -11.94
N GLU A 83 -3.71 -11.19 -12.36
CA GLU A 83 -4.17 -12.41 -11.72
C GLU A 83 -3.06 -13.48 -11.82
N PRO A 84 -2.55 -13.99 -10.68
CA PRO A 84 -1.59 -15.08 -10.68
C PRO A 84 -2.28 -16.42 -10.96
N PRO A 85 -1.62 -17.37 -11.66
CA PRO A 85 -0.30 -17.23 -12.28
C PRO A 85 -0.39 -16.54 -13.65
N TYR A 86 0.62 -15.73 -13.99
CA TYR A 86 0.74 -15.09 -15.30
C TYR A 86 2.14 -15.28 -15.87
N CYS A 87 2.29 -15.26 -17.20
CA CYS A 87 3.58 -15.33 -17.87
C CYS A 87 3.70 -14.20 -18.89
N MET A 88 4.62 -13.28 -18.69
CA MET A 88 4.85 -12.16 -19.58
C MET A 88 5.70 -12.60 -20.79
N PRO A 89 5.44 -12.08 -21.99
CA PRO A 89 6.27 -12.37 -23.16
C PRO A 89 7.74 -12.06 -22.91
N GLY A 90 8.62 -13.03 -23.18
CA GLY A 90 10.07 -12.89 -22.99
C GLY A 90 10.57 -13.08 -21.56
N SER A 91 9.68 -13.37 -20.60
CA SER A 91 10.09 -13.75 -19.25
C SER A 91 10.28 -15.26 -19.14
N GLU A 92 11.37 -15.69 -18.51
CA GLU A 92 11.62 -17.10 -18.24
C GLU A 92 10.97 -17.51 -16.91
N PRO A 93 10.16 -18.58 -16.88
CA PRO A 93 9.63 -19.12 -15.64
C PRO A 93 10.76 -19.56 -14.71
N LEU A 94 10.72 -19.08 -13.47
CA LEU A 94 11.70 -19.47 -12.46
C LEU A 94 11.23 -20.74 -11.75
N VAL A 95 12.06 -21.79 -11.77
CA VAL A 95 11.80 -23.02 -11.01
C VAL A 95 12.27 -22.81 -9.58
N LEU A 96 11.32 -22.48 -8.70
CA LEU A 96 11.56 -22.33 -7.27
C LEU A 96 11.17 -23.60 -6.51
N PRO A 97 11.86 -23.94 -5.40
CA PRO A 97 11.41 -25.03 -4.53
C PRO A 97 10.09 -24.66 -3.85
N ASP A 98 9.38 -25.68 -3.36
CA ASP A 98 8.22 -25.44 -2.50
C ASP A 98 8.68 -24.74 -1.20
N PHE A 99 8.00 -23.66 -0.83
CA PHE A 99 8.32 -22.88 0.36
C PHE A 99 7.18 -22.89 1.38
N LYS A 100 7.59 -22.93 2.65
CA LYS A 100 6.76 -22.55 3.79
C LYS A 100 7.04 -21.07 4.13
N PHE A 101 6.02 -20.24 4.07
CA PHE A 101 6.13 -18.80 4.31
C PHE A 101 5.74 -18.52 5.75
N GLN A 102 6.52 -17.67 6.39
CA GLN A 102 6.27 -17.24 7.77
C GLN A 102 6.52 -15.75 7.91
N TYR A 103 5.74 -15.10 8.76
CA TYR A 103 5.94 -13.70 9.12
C TYR A 103 6.28 -13.54 10.60
N GLN A 104 7.02 -12.48 10.93
CA GLN A 104 7.42 -12.18 12.30
C GLN A 104 6.36 -11.34 13.02
N GLN A 105 5.96 -11.75 14.22
CA GLN A 105 5.12 -10.96 15.11
C GLN A 105 5.75 -10.92 16.50
N GLY A 106 6.25 -9.75 16.90
CA GLY A 106 7.08 -9.62 18.09
C GLY A 106 8.36 -10.43 17.96
N LYS A 107 8.55 -11.43 18.83
CA LYS A 107 9.72 -12.33 18.81
C LYS A 107 9.43 -13.69 18.16
N SER A 108 8.19 -13.93 17.75
CA SER A 108 7.74 -15.23 17.24
C SER A 108 7.54 -15.19 15.73
N TRP A 109 7.74 -16.34 15.08
CA TRP A 109 7.41 -16.56 13.67
C TRP A 109 6.08 -17.30 13.57
N HIS A 110 5.21 -16.82 12.70
CA HIS A 110 3.87 -17.35 12.47
C HIS A 110 3.73 -17.80 11.04
N ASP A 111 3.02 -18.91 10.84
CA ASP A 111 2.70 -19.43 9.51
C ASP A 111 1.58 -18.59 8.89
N TYR A 112 1.63 -18.40 7.56
CA TYR A 112 0.48 -17.88 6.84
C TYR A 112 -0.69 -18.89 6.86
N THR A 113 -1.92 -18.39 6.73
CA THR A 113 -3.09 -19.24 6.54
C THR A 113 -2.98 -20.03 5.24
N ALA A 114 -3.72 -21.13 5.11
CA ALA A 114 -3.68 -21.99 3.92
C ALA A 114 -4.07 -21.25 2.64
N GLU A 115 -5.01 -20.30 2.72
CA GLU A 115 -5.43 -19.47 1.58
C GLU A 115 -4.29 -18.56 1.13
N ALA A 116 -3.70 -17.80 2.05
CA ALA A 116 -2.57 -16.92 1.75
C ALA A 116 -1.36 -17.72 1.21
N HIS A 117 -1.14 -18.91 1.75
CA HIS A 117 -0.11 -19.82 1.28
C HIS A 117 -0.34 -20.28 -0.17
N SER A 118 -1.59 -20.56 -0.53
CA SER A 118 -1.98 -20.97 -1.88
C SER A 118 -1.82 -19.81 -2.86
N GLU A 119 -2.22 -18.60 -2.46
CA GLU A 119 -2.02 -17.38 -3.25
C GLU A 119 -0.53 -17.09 -3.50
N LEU A 120 0.31 -17.22 -2.48
CA LEU A 120 1.77 -17.08 -2.62
C LEU A 120 2.35 -18.11 -3.59
N LYS A 121 1.87 -19.36 -3.58
CA LYS A 121 2.30 -20.38 -4.56
C LYS A 121 1.95 -19.98 -5.99
N LEU A 122 0.76 -19.42 -6.23
CA LEU A 122 0.37 -18.94 -7.55
C LEU A 122 1.25 -17.75 -7.99
N LEU A 123 1.61 -16.86 -7.06
CA LEU A 123 2.55 -15.75 -7.33
C LEU A 123 3.96 -16.24 -7.69
N LEU A 124 4.46 -17.28 -7.02
CA LEU A 124 5.76 -17.87 -7.35
C LEU A 124 5.80 -18.52 -8.74
N ALA A 125 4.63 -18.95 -9.25
CA ALA A 125 4.48 -19.50 -10.59
C ALA A 125 4.38 -18.42 -11.68
N SER A 126 4.35 -17.13 -11.32
CA SER A 126 4.33 -16.04 -12.28
C SER A 126 5.72 -15.71 -12.84
N ALA A 127 5.76 -15.27 -14.11
CA ALA A 127 6.97 -14.81 -14.79
C ALA A 127 6.72 -13.43 -15.43
N PRO A 128 7.53 -12.39 -15.12
CA PRO A 128 8.59 -12.39 -14.13
C PRO A 128 8.02 -12.52 -12.71
N LEU A 129 8.86 -12.93 -11.76
CA LEU A 129 8.49 -12.90 -10.36
C LEU A 129 8.28 -11.43 -9.93
N PRO A 130 7.13 -11.06 -9.37
CA PRO A 130 6.85 -9.66 -9.06
C PRO A 130 7.76 -9.17 -7.92
N LYS A 131 8.16 -7.90 -7.98
CA LYS A 131 8.96 -7.27 -6.90
C LYS A 131 8.14 -7.04 -5.64
N GLN A 132 6.85 -6.74 -5.82
CA GLN A 132 5.88 -6.64 -4.74
C GLN A 132 4.55 -7.29 -5.13
N ALA A 133 3.83 -7.82 -4.17
CA ALA A 133 2.54 -8.46 -4.39
C ALA A 133 1.59 -8.15 -3.24
N ALA A 134 0.36 -7.77 -3.58
CA ALA A 134 -0.69 -7.61 -2.60
C ALA A 134 -1.34 -8.96 -2.30
N ILE A 135 -1.39 -9.33 -1.02
CA ILE A 135 -1.95 -10.59 -0.51
C ILE A 135 -2.92 -10.29 0.63
N VAL A 136 -3.90 -11.17 0.83
CA VAL A 136 -4.81 -11.08 1.99
C VAL A 136 -4.37 -12.10 3.03
N ALA A 137 -3.99 -11.63 4.21
CA ALA A 137 -3.63 -12.47 5.34
C ALA A 137 -4.41 -12.01 6.58
N ASP A 138 -4.98 -12.95 7.33
CA ASP A 138 -5.71 -12.67 8.57
C ASP A 138 -6.81 -11.59 8.40
N GLY A 139 -7.49 -11.57 7.25
CA GLY A 139 -8.56 -10.61 6.94
C GLY A 139 -8.09 -9.18 6.60
N HIS A 140 -6.78 -8.97 6.44
CA HIS A 140 -6.20 -7.68 6.10
C HIS A 140 -5.41 -7.75 4.80
N LEU A 141 -5.39 -6.64 4.05
CA LEU A 141 -4.56 -6.48 2.88
C LEU A 141 -3.13 -6.13 3.30
N TYR A 142 -2.17 -6.92 2.84
CA TYR A 142 -0.75 -6.68 3.01
C TYR A 142 -0.09 -6.56 1.65
N CYS A 143 0.89 -5.66 1.54
CA CYS A 143 1.84 -5.64 0.43
C CYS A 143 3.11 -6.36 0.84
N LEU A 144 3.39 -7.48 0.18
CA LEU A 144 4.62 -8.22 0.30
C LEU A 144 5.66 -7.57 -0.64
N LEU A 145 6.80 -7.19 -0.10
CA LEU A 145 7.91 -6.53 -0.78
C LEU A 145 9.09 -7.49 -0.94
N HIS A 146 9.89 -7.24 -1.97
CA HIS A 146 11.11 -7.99 -2.29
C HIS A 146 10.87 -9.48 -2.55
N LEU A 147 9.73 -9.84 -3.14
CA LEU A 147 9.44 -11.25 -3.46
C LEU A 147 10.44 -11.80 -4.51
N ASP A 148 10.94 -10.93 -5.39
CA ASP A 148 12.02 -11.20 -6.34
C ASP A 148 13.35 -11.65 -5.68
N SER A 149 13.58 -11.30 -4.41
CA SER A 149 14.77 -11.74 -3.66
C SER A 149 14.82 -13.26 -3.42
N LEU A 150 13.72 -13.99 -3.62
CA LEU A 150 13.74 -15.45 -3.59
C LEU A 150 14.62 -16.04 -4.69
N ALA A 151 14.72 -15.36 -5.84
CA ALA A 151 15.55 -15.79 -6.96
C ALA A 151 17.05 -15.63 -6.67
N SER A 152 17.44 -14.69 -5.80
CA SER A 152 18.85 -14.40 -5.51
C SER A 152 19.45 -15.29 -4.42
N GLY A 153 18.65 -16.14 -3.76
CA GLY A 153 19.09 -17.03 -2.68
C GLY A 153 19.31 -16.35 -1.32
N ALA A 154 19.11 -15.03 -1.23
CA ALA A 154 19.19 -14.25 0.01
C ALA A 154 17.87 -13.50 0.26
N PRO A 155 16.81 -14.19 0.70
CA PRO A 155 15.49 -13.59 0.82
C PRO A 155 15.44 -12.54 1.93
N CYS A 156 15.06 -11.32 1.57
CA CYS A 156 14.89 -10.19 2.49
C CYS A 156 13.45 -9.64 2.44
N MET A 157 12.47 -10.54 2.36
CA MET A 157 11.08 -10.18 2.18
C MET A 157 10.50 -9.47 3.40
N MET A 158 9.61 -8.52 3.12
CA MET A 158 8.88 -7.75 4.13
C MET A 158 7.41 -7.75 3.76
N GLN A 159 6.52 -7.85 4.75
CA GLN A 159 5.10 -7.55 4.54
C GLN A 159 4.76 -6.23 5.22
N VAL A 160 3.97 -5.40 4.56
CA VAL A 160 3.49 -4.11 5.08
C VAL A 160 1.97 -4.16 5.10
N ASN A 161 1.37 -3.89 6.26
CA ASN A 161 -0.08 -3.75 6.35
C ASN A 161 -0.49 -2.46 5.63
N GLU A 162 -1.32 -2.57 4.59
CA GLU A 162 -1.69 -1.41 3.76
C GLU A 162 -2.47 -0.35 4.55
N LYS A 163 -3.22 -0.76 5.58
CA LYS A 163 -4.01 0.15 6.41
C LYS A 163 -3.18 0.84 7.49
N THR A 164 -2.25 0.12 8.12
CA THR A 164 -1.51 0.64 9.29
C THR A 164 -0.07 1.04 8.99
N GLY A 165 0.45 0.74 7.79
CA GLY A 165 1.85 0.93 7.42
C GLY A 165 2.83 0.05 8.19
N THR A 166 2.34 -0.83 9.08
CA THR A 166 3.23 -1.63 9.94
C THR A 166 3.92 -2.70 9.12
N ALA A 167 5.25 -2.62 9.06
CA ALA A 167 6.10 -3.57 8.37
C ALA A 167 6.55 -4.71 9.28
N ARG A 168 6.66 -5.92 8.73
CA ARG A 168 7.15 -7.11 9.43
C ARG A 168 8.02 -7.95 8.50
N GLN A 169 9.00 -8.65 9.06
CA GLN A 169 9.84 -9.56 8.29
C GLN A 169 9.06 -10.79 7.83
N VAL A 170 9.37 -11.26 6.63
CA VAL A 170 8.83 -12.50 6.05
C VAL A 170 10.01 -13.38 5.64
N ARG A 171 9.89 -14.68 5.91
CA ARG A 171 10.86 -15.69 5.46
C ARG A 171 10.16 -16.80 4.68
N ALA A 172 10.87 -17.33 3.70
CA ALA A 172 10.49 -18.54 3.00
C ALA A 172 11.47 -19.65 3.40
N LEU A 173 10.94 -20.74 3.96
CA LEU A 173 11.70 -21.92 4.34
C LEU A 173 11.44 -23.01 3.30
N PRO A 174 12.48 -23.54 2.62
CA PRO A 174 12.29 -24.66 1.69
C PRO A 174 11.62 -25.83 2.42
N ILE A 175 10.56 -26.38 1.83
CA ILE A 175 9.96 -27.62 2.31
C ILE A 175 10.84 -28.74 1.79
N CYS A 176 11.77 -29.22 2.61
CA CYS A 176 12.45 -30.48 2.33
C CYS A 176 11.41 -31.59 2.39
N THR A 177 10.87 -31.98 1.24
CA THR A 177 10.22 -33.28 1.07
C THR A 177 11.29 -34.34 1.23
N ALA A 178 11.54 -34.74 2.48
CA ALA A 178 12.34 -35.92 2.76
C ALA A 178 11.69 -37.09 2.02
N VAL A 179 12.36 -37.58 0.98
CA VAL A 179 12.06 -38.89 0.41
C VAL A 179 12.14 -39.87 1.58
N PRO A 180 11.14 -40.74 1.81
CA PRO A 180 11.18 -41.68 2.91
C PRO A 180 12.27 -42.72 2.63
N THR A 181 13.52 -42.41 3.01
CA THR A 181 14.55 -43.42 3.21
C THR A 181 14.15 -44.20 4.44
N SER A 182 13.68 -45.42 4.22
CA SER A 182 13.50 -46.46 5.21
C SER A 182 14.86 -46.73 5.88
N SER A 183 15.18 -46.02 6.96
CA SER A 183 16.31 -46.36 7.80
C SER A 183 15.83 -47.21 8.97
N LEU A 184 16.40 -48.41 8.98
CA LEU A 184 16.23 -49.42 10.01
C LEU A 184 16.46 -48.84 11.40
N SER A 185 15.52 -49.19 12.26
CA SER A 185 15.61 -49.28 13.72
C SER A 185 17.01 -49.53 14.27
N ASN A 186 17.42 -48.75 15.27
CA ASN A 186 17.98 -49.33 16.49
C ASN A 186 17.66 -48.49 17.74
N PRO A 187 17.38 -49.14 18.89
CA PRO A 187 16.94 -48.52 20.14
C PRO A 187 18.12 -48.22 21.07
N GLY A 188 18.03 -47.19 21.93
CA GLY A 188 19.14 -46.90 22.84
C GLY A 188 19.00 -45.72 23.81
N MET A 189 18.03 -45.81 24.71
CA MET A 189 18.02 -45.27 26.09
C MET A 189 17.80 -43.76 26.38
N PRO A 190 17.21 -43.46 27.56
CA PRO A 190 16.61 -42.17 27.91
C PRO A 190 17.44 -41.38 28.94
N SER A 191 17.28 -40.04 28.99
CA SER A 191 17.49 -39.34 30.26
C SER A 191 16.92 -37.92 30.34
N MET A 192 16.22 -37.74 31.47
CA MET A 192 16.04 -36.54 32.28
C MET A 192 15.15 -35.38 31.79
N LYS A 193 13.93 -35.45 32.31
CA LYS A 193 13.07 -34.33 32.67
C LYS A 193 13.78 -33.39 33.65
N VAL A 194 13.78 -32.09 33.35
CA VAL A 194 13.95 -31.04 34.37
C VAL A 194 12.66 -30.23 34.43
N LYS A 195 11.94 -30.46 35.52
CA LYS A 195 10.78 -29.71 36.01
C LYS A 195 11.33 -28.58 36.88
N LYS A 196 10.99 -27.32 36.59
CA LYS A 196 11.12 -26.25 37.59
C LYS A 196 9.85 -25.40 37.62
N ASN A 197 9.18 -25.52 38.76
CA ASN A 197 8.05 -24.71 39.20
C ASN A 197 8.51 -23.27 39.52
N GLY A 198 7.54 -22.36 39.50
CA GLY A 198 7.45 -21.30 40.51
C GLY A 198 7.60 -19.88 39.98
N GLY A 199 6.55 -19.08 40.10
CA GLY A 199 6.62 -17.63 39.89
C GLY A 199 5.27 -16.95 39.71
N SER A 200 4.40 -17.06 40.71
CA SER A 200 3.22 -16.20 40.85
C SER A 200 3.66 -14.86 41.43
N PHE A 201 3.38 -13.75 40.74
CA PHE A 201 3.29 -12.43 41.35
C PHE A 201 2.15 -11.64 40.71
N SER A 202 1.15 -11.40 41.54
CA SER A 202 0.13 -10.36 41.42
C SER A 202 0.76 -8.99 41.19
N SER A 203 0.11 -8.12 40.42
CA SER A 203 -0.38 -6.81 40.89
C SER A 203 -0.88 -5.97 39.72
N ALA A 204 -2.16 -5.65 39.75
CA ALA A 204 -2.80 -4.64 38.93
C ALA A 204 -2.17 -3.26 39.18
N SER A 205 -2.00 -2.47 38.12
CA SER A 205 -1.80 -1.02 38.21
C SER A 205 -2.80 -0.34 37.28
N ARG A 206 -3.66 0.49 37.87
CA ARG A 206 -4.60 1.39 37.19
C ARG A 206 -3.84 2.37 36.27
N PRO A 207 -4.40 2.78 35.13
CA PRO A 207 -3.91 3.96 34.43
C PRO A 207 -4.36 5.23 35.17
N SER A 208 -3.38 6.05 35.55
CA SER A 208 -3.58 7.42 36.04
C SER A 208 -4.11 8.32 34.91
N ALA A 209 -5.07 9.18 35.26
CA ALA A 209 -5.60 10.22 34.40
C ALA A 209 -4.50 11.19 33.94
N VAL A 210 -4.44 11.45 32.63
CA VAL A 210 -3.56 12.46 32.02
C VAL A 210 -4.24 13.83 32.10
N PRO A 211 -3.54 14.91 32.51
CA PRO A 211 -4.11 16.24 32.59
C PRO A 211 -4.44 16.82 31.20
N ARG A 212 -5.59 17.49 31.13
CA ARG A 212 -6.34 17.86 29.92
C ARG A 212 -5.76 19.02 29.09
N ASN A 213 -4.53 19.46 29.33
CA ASN A 213 -3.94 20.61 28.63
C ASN A 213 -2.48 20.33 28.23
N SER A 214 -2.27 19.48 27.20
CA SER A 214 -0.98 19.36 26.51
C SER A 214 -1.08 20.05 25.15
N PRO A 215 -0.08 20.89 24.75
CA PRO A 215 0.00 21.41 23.38
C PRO A 215 0.15 20.27 22.36
N PRO A 216 -0.17 20.47 21.07
CA PRO A 216 -0.19 19.40 20.08
C PRO A 216 1.14 18.62 20.05
N LEU A 217 1.05 17.34 20.44
CA LEU A 217 2.17 16.50 20.88
C LEU A 217 3.06 15.91 19.77
N HIS A 218 2.82 16.21 18.49
CA HIS A 218 3.32 15.32 17.42
C HIS A 218 4.65 15.72 16.78
N ALA A 219 5.09 16.98 16.92
CA ALA A 219 6.28 17.44 16.21
C ALA A 219 7.54 17.54 17.06
N ARG A 220 7.44 17.50 18.40
CA ARG A 220 8.60 17.54 19.30
C ARG A 220 9.45 16.26 19.33
N GLN A 221 9.05 15.23 18.58
CA GLN A 221 9.72 13.93 18.57
C GLN A 221 10.22 13.54 17.17
N ALA A 222 10.13 14.44 16.19
CA ALA A 222 10.76 14.24 14.89
C ALA A 222 12.29 14.18 15.08
N LYS A 223 12.92 13.17 14.46
CA LYS A 223 14.37 12.99 14.50
C LYS A 223 14.99 13.11 13.13
N PHE A 224 16.16 13.74 13.06
CA PHE A 224 16.90 13.90 11.81
C PHE A 224 18.13 12.99 11.82
N SER A 225 18.42 12.36 10.69
CA SER A 225 19.62 11.51 10.54
C SER A 225 20.27 11.72 9.17
N ILE A 226 21.57 11.45 9.09
CA ILE A 226 22.33 11.45 7.84
C ILE A 226 22.90 10.05 7.64
N ASN A 227 22.57 9.37 6.55
CA ASN A 227 23.09 8.04 6.16
C ASN A 227 23.11 7.00 7.32
N SER A 228 24.14 7.03 8.17
CA SER A 228 24.38 6.14 9.32
C SER A 228 24.58 6.86 10.67
N GLY A 229 24.45 8.19 10.72
CA GLY A 229 24.70 9.02 11.90
C GLY A 229 23.50 9.90 12.29
N THR A 230 23.49 10.33 13.54
CA THR A 230 22.55 11.33 14.07
C THR A 230 23.19 12.70 14.08
N PHE A 231 22.42 13.75 13.84
CA PHE A 231 22.89 15.11 14.02
C PHE A 231 23.24 15.40 15.49
N ALA A 232 24.11 16.38 15.70
CA ALA A 232 24.31 16.95 17.02
C ALA A 232 23.00 17.63 17.51
N PRO A 233 22.73 17.67 18.83
CA PRO A 233 21.45 18.17 19.35
C PRO A 233 21.12 19.62 18.96
N ASP A 234 22.13 20.47 18.80
CA ASP A 234 22.02 21.86 18.37
C ASP A 234 21.69 21.97 16.88
N ALA A 235 22.31 21.14 16.02
CA ALA A 235 21.94 21.02 14.61
C ALA A 235 20.51 20.50 14.43
N GLU A 236 20.10 19.50 15.24
CA GLU A 236 18.74 18.97 15.23
C GLU A 236 17.71 20.03 15.61
N ALA A 237 18.01 20.87 16.62
CA ALA A 237 17.14 21.96 17.03
C ALA A 237 16.94 23.00 15.91
N VAL A 238 17.98 23.32 15.14
CA VAL A 238 17.89 24.23 13.99
C VAL A 238 17.04 23.64 12.87
N LEU A 239 17.26 22.36 12.53
CA LEU A 239 16.47 21.66 11.50
C LEU A 239 15.00 21.56 11.89
N LEU A 240 14.72 21.24 13.16
CA LEU A 240 13.36 21.18 13.66
C LEU A 240 12.67 22.55 13.61
N ALA A 241 13.37 23.62 14.00
CA ALA A 241 12.87 24.98 13.91
C ALA A 241 12.59 25.41 12.47
N ALA A 242 13.46 25.06 11.52
CA ALA A 242 13.29 25.33 10.10
C ALA A 242 12.12 24.54 9.50
N TRP A 243 11.97 23.26 9.86
CA TRP A 243 10.88 22.40 9.39
C TRP A 243 9.50 22.89 9.84
N HIS A 244 9.45 23.53 11.01
CA HIS A 244 8.25 24.14 11.56
C HIS A 244 7.82 25.46 10.92
N GLN A 245 8.64 26.06 10.06
CA GLN A 245 8.27 27.30 9.39
C GLN A 245 7.21 27.04 8.30
N PRO A 246 6.17 27.89 8.20
CA PRO A 246 5.12 27.73 7.18
C PRO A 246 5.65 27.87 5.75
N LEU A 247 6.72 28.64 5.56
CA LEU A 247 7.49 28.73 4.32
C LEU A 247 8.84 28.09 4.56
N ARG A 248 9.01 26.85 4.11
CA ARG A 248 10.25 26.11 4.29
C ARG A 248 11.35 26.70 3.41
N GLN A 249 12.49 26.94 4.04
CA GLN A 249 13.70 27.37 3.35
C GLN A 249 14.28 26.18 2.60
N ASP A 250 14.83 26.42 1.42
CA ASP A 250 15.51 25.38 0.64
C ASP A 250 16.91 25.07 1.19
N ARG A 251 17.50 26.04 1.90
CA ARG A 251 18.84 25.92 2.49
C ARG A 251 18.80 26.24 3.97
N VAL A 252 19.37 25.37 4.80
CA VAL A 252 19.44 25.53 6.26
C VAL A 252 20.89 25.40 6.72
N THR A 253 21.43 26.45 7.34
CA THR A 253 22.79 26.44 7.89
C THR A 253 22.81 25.88 9.30
N LEU A 254 23.64 24.86 9.54
CA LEU A 254 23.83 24.22 10.83
C LEU A 254 24.86 24.97 11.69
N PRO A 255 24.85 24.80 13.03
CA PRO A 255 25.78 25.49 13.93
C PRO A 255 27.26 25.20 13.68
N ASP A 256 27.57 24.04 13.12
CA ASP A 256 28.92 23.61 12.75
C ASP A 256 29.41 24.20 11.41
N GLY A 257 28.58 25.00 10.74
CA GLY A 257 28.87 25.66 9.47
C GLY A 257 28.47 24.86 8.23
N HIS A 258 27.97 23.63 8.37
CA HIS A 258 27.44 22.88 7.23
C HIS A 258 26.12 23.47 6.74
N VAL A 259 25.82 23.26 5.45
CA VAL A 259 24.57 23.70 4.84
C VAL A 259 23.80 22.47 4.34
N VAL A 260 22.55 22.36 4.78
CA VAL A 260 21.58 21.42 4.22
C VAL A 260 20.91 22.08 3.02
N GLU A 261 21.03 21.49 1.84
CA GLU A 261 20.40 21.94 0.59
C GLU A 261 19.22 21.04 0.23
N GLY A 262 18.25 21.54 -0.54
CA GLY A 262 17.02 20.81 -0.86
C GLY A 262 16.10 20.58 0.34
N PHE A 263 16.24 21.38 1.40
CA PHE A 263 15.49 21.18 2.66
C PHE A 263 13.97 21.36 2.49
N ARG A 264 13.54 22.03 1.43
CA ARG A 264 12.13 22.14 1.07
C ARG A 264 11.52 20.78 0.66
N GLU A 265 12.34 19.90 0.10
CA GLU A 265 11.98 18.56 -0.40
C GLU A 265 12.34 17.46 0.62
N LEU A 266 12.44 17.82 1.91
CA LEU A 266 12.89 16.91 2.96
C LEU A 266 11.98 15.67 3.12
N GLU A 267 10.67 15.80 2.96
CA GLU A 267 9.74 14.66 3.01
C GLU A 267 9.81 13.75 1.77
N GLU A 268 10.44 14.22 0.70
CA GLU A 268 10.61 13.50 -0.57
C GLU A 268 12.04 12.93 -0.71
N ASP A 269 12.80 12.87 0.40
CA ASP A 269 14.20 12.45 0.45
C ASP A 269 15.17 13.32 -0.41
N GLY A 270 14.77 14.54 -0.79
CA GLY A 270 15.56 15.46 -1.62
C GLY A 270 16.64 16.25 -0.85
N ALA A 271 16.53 16.34 0.47
CA ALA A 271 17.44 17.10 1.30
C ALA A 271 18.81 16.40 1.49
N HIS A 272 19.90 17.15 1.39
CA HIS A 272 21.26 16.63 1.53
C HIS A 272 22.26 17.64 2.08
N VAL A 273 23.36 17.14 2.62
CA VAL A 273 24.51 17.92 3.11
C VAL A 273 25.73 17.60 2.26
N VAL A 274 26.44 18.63 1.80
CA VAL A 274 27.72 18.47 1.10
C VAL A 274 28.87 18.70 2.08
N HIS A 275 29.64 17.65 2.38
CA HIS A 275 30.83 17.71 3.22
C HIS A 275 32.04 17.13 2.50
N GLN A 276 33.09 17.93 2.32
CA GLN A 276 34.34 17.50 1.67
C GLN A 276 34.14 16.83 0.29
N GLY A 277 33.15 17.28 -0.49
CA GLY A 277 32.83 16.72 -1.80
C GLY A 277 31.94 15.47 -1.76
N ASN A 278 31.56 14.98 -0.57
CA ASN A 278 30.60 13.90 -0.40
C ASN A 278 29.20 14.46 -0.13
N THR A 279 28.20 13.95 -0.84
CA THR A 279 26.79 14.25 -0.63
C THR A 279 26.19 13.23 0.32
N MET A 280 25.56 13.69 1.40
CA MET A 280 24.92 12.82 2.38
C MET A 280 23.45 13.19 2.54
N HIS A 281 22.54 12.23 2.36
CA HIS A 281 21.10 12.48 2.40
C HIS A 281 20.60 12.65 3.84
N VAL A 282 19.74 13.65 4.03
CA VAL A 282 19.06 13.93 5.29
C VAL A 282 17.73 13.20 5.32
N LYS A 283 17.51 12.38 6.34
CA LYS A 283 16.27 11.63 6.54
C LYS A 283 15.53 12.14 7.77
N LEU A 284 14.23 12.40 7.60
CA LEU A 284 13.30 12.77 8.65
C LEU A 284 12.58 11.52 9.17
N HIS A 285 12.75 11.22 10.45
CA HIS A 285 12.05 10.14 11.15
C HIS A 285 10.92 10.73 11.98
N LEU A 286 9.69 10.48 11.56
CA LEU A 286 8.51 10.83 12.32
C LEU A 286 8.14 9.67 13.26
N PRO A 287 7.84 9.94 14.55
CA PRO A 287 7.33 8.91 15.43
C PRO A 287 6.01 8.39 14.87
N MET A 288 5.81 7.07 14.94
CA MET A 288 4.52 6.49 14.57
C MET A 288 3.45 7.08 15.50
N PRO A 289 2.33 7.61 14.97
CA PRO A 289 1.29 8.19 15.82
C PRO A 289 0.82 7.15 16.82
N THR A 290 0.89 7.48 18.10
CA THR A 290 0.37 6.62 19.16
C THR A 290 -1.14 6.49 18.95
N ALA A 291 -1.67 5.26 19.05
CA ALA A 291 -3.10 5.04 19.02
C ALA A 291 -3.78 5.94 20.07
N GLY A 292 -4.57 6.89 19.60
CA GLY A 292 -5.22 7.91 20.39
C GLY A 292 -6.61 8.19 19.84
N TRP A 293 -7.46 8.75 20.69
CA TRP A 293 -8.81 9.14 20.30
C TRP A 293 -8.75 10.61 19.89
N ILE A 294 -9.14 10.89 18.65
CA ILE A 294 -9.48 12.26 18.24
C ILE A 294 -10.95 12.44 18.60
N SER A 295 -11.22 13.22 19.64
CA SER A 295 -12.55 13.77 19.86
C SER A 295 -12.77 14.88 18.84
N LEU A 296 -13.74 14.70 17.94
CA LEU A 296 -14.19 15.80 17.08
C LEU A 296 -14.73 16.93 17.97
N PRO A 297 -14.50 18.21 17.61
CA PRO A 297 -15.14 19.32 18.30
C PRO A 297 -16.65 19.08 18.42
N GLU A 298 -17.24 19.37 19.58
CA GLU A 298 -18.69 19.22 19.83
C GLU A 298 -19.54 19.97 18.79
N GLN A 299 -18.97 20.98 18.12
CA GLN A 299 -19.64 21.71 17.02
C GLN A 299 -19.82 20.89 15.73
N LEU A 300 -19.14 19.74 15.57
CA LEU A 300 -19.37 18.79 14.48
C LEU A 300 -20.41 17.71 14.85
N ASP A 301 -20.79 17.64 16.13
CA ASP A 301 -21.79 16.73 16.69
C ASP A 301 -23.15 17.45 16.89
N VAL A 302 -23.32 18.59 16.22
CA VAL A 302 -24.62 19.27 16.13
C VAL A 302 -25.44 18.50 15.12
N ASP A 303 -26.69 18.18 15.48
CA ASP A 303 -27.69 17.60 14.58
C ASP A 303 -27.71 18.38 13.26
N LEU A 304 -26.96 17.88 12.28
CA LEU A 304 -26.99 18.43 10.94
C LEU A 304 -28.44 18.28 10.49
N PRO A 305 -29.09 19.36 10.01
CA PRO A 305 -30.44 19.25 9.52
C PRO A 305 -30.46 18.12 8.49
N PRO A 306 -31.48 17.23 8.54
CA PRO A 306 -31.52 16.07 7.67
C PRO A 306 -31.34 16.51 6.22
N LEU A 307 -30.70 15.68 5.39
CA LEU A 307 -30.40 16.03 4.00
C LEU A 307 -31.62 16.53 3.20
N SER A 308 -32.84 16.16 3.61
CA SER A 308 -34.11 16.66 3.09
C SER A 308 -34.36 18.16 3.31
N VAL A 309 -33.68 18.79 4.27
CA VAL A 309 -33.71 20.23 4.54
C VAL A 309 -32.60 20.95 3.77
N CYS A 310 -31.47 20.27 3.50
CA CYS A 310 -30.31 20.82 2.81
C CYS A 310 -30.34 20.63 1.29
N GLY A 311 -31.27 19.83 0.77
CA GLY A 311 -31.40 19.57 -0.66
C GLY A 311 -32.83 19.25 -1.06
N LYS A 312 -33.29 19.89 -2.14
CA LYS A 312 -34.52 19.52 -2.84
C LYS A 312 -34.17 18.53 -3.95
N SER A 313 -34.82 17.36 -3.95
CA SER A 313 -34.80 16.47 -5.12
C SER A 313 -35.50 17.18 -6.28
N LEU A 314 -34.82 17.33 -7.41
CA LEU A 314 -35.40 17.92 -8.61
C LEU A 314 -36.29 16.88 -9.29
N SER A 315 -37.51 17.29 -9.65
CA SER A 315 -38.39 16.48 -10.49
C SER A 315 -37.85 16.39 -11.92
N LEU A 316 -38.30 15.37 -12.68
CA LEU A 316 -37.93 15.20 -14.10
C LEU A 316 -38.16 16.48 -14.92
N ALA A 317 -39.28 17.18 -14.68
CA ALA A 317 -39.62 18.43 -15.36
C ALA A 317 -38.67 19.57 -14.98
N GLU A 318 -38.19 19.63 -13.74
CA GLU A 318 -37.22 20.63 -13.29
C GLU A 318 -35.82 20.37 -13.87
N VAL A 319 -35.40 19.09 -13.95
CA VAL A 319 -34.15 18.71 -14.62
C VAL A 319 -34.21 19.03 -16.12
N GLN A 320 -35.35 18.76 -16.79
CA GLN A 320 -35.55 19.11 -18.20
C GLN A 320 -35.57 20.63 -18.44
N ASN A 321 -36.12 21.42 -17.51
CA ASN A 321 -36.05 22.88 -17.59
C ASN A 321 -34.60 23.38 -17.41
N LEU A 322 -33.84 22.84 -16.45
CA LEU A 322 -32.42 23.19 -16.29
C LEU A 322 -31.60 22.86 -17.54
N ALA A 323 -31.86 21.69 -18.14
CA ALA A 323 -31.24 21.28 -19.41
C ALA A 323 -31.51 22.24 -20.57
N SER A 324 -32.65 22.94 -20.54
CA SER A 324 -33.07 23.86 -21.60
C SER A 324 -32.53 25.29 -21.44
N THR A 325 -32.02 25.66 -20.26
CA THR A 325 -31.75 27.08 -19.92
C THR A 325 -30.29 27.48 -20.11
N ASP A 326 -29.31 26.59 -19.88
CA ASP A 326 -27.92 26.73 -20.32
C ASP A 326 -27.15 25.44 -19.99
N THR A 327 -26.17 25.03 -20.82
CA THR A 327 -25.47 23.73 -20.62
C THR A 327 -24.62 23.67 -19.34
N ALA A 328 -24.29 24.82 -18.75
CA ALA A 328 -23.48 24.90 -17.54
C ALA A 328 -24.24 24.52 -16.25
N GLU A 329 -25.57 24.46 -16.27
CA GLU A 329 -26.40 24.16 -15.09
C GLU A 329 -26.73 22.66 -14.94
N MET A 330 -26.28 21.81 -15.87
CA MET A 330 -26.47 20.35 -15.82
C MET A 330 -25.37 19.62 -15.04
N GLU A 331 -24.40 20.35 -14.50
CA GLU A 331 -23.35 19.82 -13.64
C GLU A 331 -23.63 20.15 -12.18
N CYS A 332 -23.57 19.15 -11.30
CA CYS A 332 -23.68 19.40 -9.87
C CYS A 332 -22.53 20.31 -9.40
N ILE A 333 -22.84 21.43 -8.74
CA ILE A 333 -21.85 22.45 -8.31
C ILE A 333 -20.73 21.87 -7.42
N ILE A 334 -20.99 20.75 -6.73
CA ILE A 334 -20.04 20.12 -5.81
C ILE A 334 -19.12 19.13 -6.53
N CYS A 335 -19.66 18.19 -7.32
CA CYS A 335 -18.88 17.13 -8.00
C CYS A 335 -18.56 17.43 -9.46
N ARG A 336 -19.21 18.44 -10.07
CA ARG A 336 -19.28 18.70 -11.52
C ARG A 336 -19.66 17.48 -12.36
N CYS A 337 -20.41 16.57 -11.77
CA CYS A 337 -20.95 15.40 -12.46
C CYS A 337 -22.29 15.76 -13.12
N GLU A 338 -22.56 15.18 -14.29
CA GLU A 338 -23.85 15.34 -14.98
C GLU A 338 -24.98 14.87 -14.07
N LEU A 339 -26.02 15.69 -13.92
CA LEU A 339 -27.20 15.36 -13.12
C LEU A 339 -28.00 14.24 -13.81
N GLU A 340 -27.84 13.00 -13.34
CA GLU A 340 -28.63 11.85 -13.79
C GLU A 340 -30.06 11.93 -13.22
N THR A 341 -31.07 11.79 -14.08
CA THR A 341 -32.47 11.65 -13.63
C THR A 341 -32.66 10.25 -13.06
N ILE A 342 -33.02 10.17 -11.77
CA ILE A 342 -33.47 8.90 -11.18
C ILE A 342 -34.86 8.63 -11.79
N GLU A 343 -34.94 7.75 -12.78
CA GLU A 343 -36.22 7.21 -13.20
C GLU A 343 -36.85 6.53 -11.98
N GLU A 344 -38.02 7.02 -11.56
CA GLU A 344 -38.82 6.36 -10.53
C GLU A 344 -39.24 4.99 -11.05
N SER A 345 -38.34 4.01 -10.96
CA SER A 345 -38.65 2.62 -11.20
C SER A 345 -39.67 2.24 -10.14
N ASN A 346 -40.93 2.13 -10.57
CA ASN A 346 -42.09 1.75 -9.80
C ASN A 346 -41.72 0.77 -8.66
N CYS A 347 -41.55 1.30 -7.45
CA CYS A 347 -41.72 0.52 -6.23
C CYS A 347 -43.22 0.26 -6.08
N THR A 348 -43.76 -0.60 -6.93
CA THR A 348 -44.98 -1.34 -6.59
C THR A 348 -44.60 -2.27 -5.45
N SER A 349 -44.87 -1.82 -4.24
CA SER A 349 -45.01 -2.69 -3.08
C SER A 349 -46.12 -3.71 -3.39
N GLU A 350 -45.72 -4.91 -3.80
CA GLU A 350 -46.61 -6.06 -3.75
C GLU A 350 -47.01 -6.28 -2.29
N SER A 351 -48.32 -6.38 -2.10
CA SER A 351 -49.03 -6.45 -0.82
C SER A 351 -49.14 -7.88 -0.32
#